data_AF-A0A920JFB8-F1
#
_entry.id   AF-A0A920JFB8-F1
#
_cell.length_a   1.000
_cell.length_b   1.000
_cell.length_c   1.000
_cell.angle_alpha   90.00
_cell.angle_beta   90.00
_cell.angle_gamma   90.00
#
_symmetry.space_group_name_H-M   'P 1'
#
loop_
_entity.id
_entity.type
_entity.pdbx_description
1 polymer ?
#
loop_
_entity_poly.entity_id
_entity_poly.type
_entity_poly.pdbx_seq_one_letter_code
_entity_poly.pdbx_strand_id
1 'polypeptide(L)'
;MISEGVSVNVTLLFSVERYEQVIEAYLSGLEQREGDLSDISSVASFFISRTDTEVDKRLEIIGGATAIDLKGKTAVAQGQLAYQSFLKAFESDRWKALEKRGAKLQRPLWASTSTKDPQYPDTL
;
A
#
# COMPACT_ATOMS: atom_id res chain seq x y z
N MET A 1 12.09 -2.42 15.30
CA MET A 1 10.87 -1.62 15.61
C MET A 1 9.65 -2.49 15.86
N ILE A 2 9.10 -3.23 14.87
CA ILE A 2 7.90 -4.06 15.12
C ILE A 2 8.17 -5.14 16.18
N SER A 3 9.29 -5.86 16.08
CA SER A 3 9.70 -6.87 17.07
C SER A 3 9.92 -6.28 18.48
N GLU A 4 10.31 -5.02 18.55
CA GLU A 4 10.47 -4.26 19.80
C GLU A 4 9.12 -3.77 20.39
N GLY A 5 8.00 -3.99 19.70
CA GLY A 5 6.67 -3.54 20.14
C GLY A 5 6.32 -2.12 19.72
N VAL A 6 7.07 -1.52 18.80
CA VAL A 6 6.82 -0.14 18.36
C VAL A 6 5.78 -0.12 17.25
N SER A 7 4.73 0.69 17.41
CA SER A 7 3.75 0.95 16.35
C SER A 7 4.34 1.86 15.26
N VAL A 8 4.17 1.49 13.98
CA VAL A 8 4.86 2.16 12.86
C VAL A 8 3.87 2.55 11.76
N ASN A 9 3.96 3.81 11.31
CA ASN A 9 3.43 4.24 10.02
C ASN A 9 4.56 4.14 8.97
N VAL A 10 4.47 3.16 8.08
CA VAL A 10 5.39 3.06 6.94
C VAL A 10 4.89 4.00 5.86
N THR A 11 5.75 4.88 5.35
CA THR A 11 5.38 5.92 4.39
C THR A 11 6.21 5.88 3.11
N LEU A 12 5.83 6.72 2.14
CA LEU A 12 6.47 6.85 0.83
C LEU A 12 6.50 5.54 0.03
N LEU A 13 5.37 4.81 0.02
CA LEU A 13 5.21 3.61 -0.80
C LEU A 13 4.58 3.97 -2.15
N PHE A 14 5.29 3.63 -3.23
CA PHE A 14 4.91 3.96 -4.62
C PHE A 14 4.90 2.74 -5.55
N SER A 15 5.18 1.54 -5.03
CA SER A 15 5.29 0.33 -5.83
C SER A 15 4.71 -0.86 -5.08
N VAL A 16 4.01 -1.74 -5.79
CA VAL A 16 3.43 -2.97 -5.23
C VAL A 16 4.53 -3.87 -4.66
N GLU A 17 5.65 -4.03 -5.36
CA GLU A 17 6.79 -4.83 -4.89
C GLU A 17 7.32 -4.33 -3.52
N ARG A 18 7.53 -3.01 -3.39
CA ARG A 18 7.94 -2.44 -2.09
C ARG A 18 6.88 -2.61 -1.02
N TYR A 19 5.60 -2.54 -1.38
CA TYR A 19 4.52 -2.80 -0.43
C TYR A 19 4.53 -4.25 0.07
N GLU A 20 4.78 -5.21 -0.80
CA GLU A 20 4.94 -6.63 -0.43
C GLU A 20 6.13 -6.83 0.52
N GLN A 21 7.25 -6.16 0.26
CA GLN A 21 8.41 -6.19 1.17
C GLN A 21 8.09 -5.57 2.55
N VAL A 22 7.23 -4.56 2.60
CA VAL A 22 6.77 -3.94 3.85
C VAL A 22 5.85 -4.86 4.63
N ILE A 23 4.92 -5.54 3.95
CA ILE A 23 4.08 -6.59 4.54
C ILE A 23 4.98 -7.70 5.11
N GLU A 24 5.97 -8.16 4.34
CA GLU A 24 6.90 -9.20 4.80
C GLU A 24 7.64 -8.76 6.06
N ALA A 25 8.19 -7.55 6.08
CA ALA A 25 8.88 -7.00 7.24
C ALA A 25 7.96 -6.87 8.47
N TYR A 26 6.68 -6.54 8.26
CA TYR A 26 5.68 -6.50 9.32
C TYR A 26 5.44 -7.90 9.92
N LEU A 27 5.17 -8.89 9.08
CA LEU A 27 4.94 -10.27 9.51
C LEU A 27 6.17 -10.84 10.23
N SER A 28 7.36 -10.71 9.66
CA SER A 28 8.61 -11.15 10.31
C SER A 28 8.85 -10.46 11.64
N GLY A 29 8.55 -9.17 11.75
CA GLY A 29 8.69 -8.44 13.00
C GLY A 29 7.76 -8.96 14.10
N LEU A 30 6.51 -9.29 13.76
CA LEU A 30 5.56 -9.90 14.69
C LEU A 30 5.97 -11.31 15.11
N GLU A 31 6.54 -12.09 14.19
CA GLU A 31 7.05 -13.44 14.47
C GLU A 31 8.21 -13.44 15.46
N GLN A 32 9.11 -12.46 15.36
CA GLN A 32 10.27 -12.33 16.24
C GLN A 32 9.93 -11.88 17.67
N ARG A 33 8.79 -11.22 17.87
CA ARG A 33 8.35 -10.82 19.21
C ARG A 33 7.73 -12.02 19.92
N GLU A 34 8.06 -12.22 21.18
CA GLU A 34 7.40 -13.21 22.04
C GLU A 34 6.19 -12.61 22.75
N GLY A 35 5.22 -13.46 23.13
CA GLY A 35 4.05 -13.03 23.91
C GLY A 35 2.96 -12.33 23.09
N ASP A 36 2.24 -11.43 23.77
CA ASP A 36 1.09 -10.70 23.25
C ASP A 36 1.50 -9.64 22.19
N LEU A 37 0.73 -9.59 21.11
CA LEU A 37 0.91 -8.67 19.99
C LEU A 37 -0.17 -7.58 19.93
N SER A 38 -1.09 -7.56 20.90
CA SER A 38 -2.28 -6.67 20.90
C SER A 38 -1.97 -5.17 21.04
N ASP A 39 -0.76 -4.82 21.47
CA ASP A 39 -0.29 -3.44 21.61
C ASP A 39 0.33 -2.86 20.32
N ILE A 40 0.62 -3.71 19.32
CA ILE A 40 1.24 -3.28 18.06
C ILE A 40 0.16 -2.88 17.05
N SER A 41 0.31 -1.68 16.49
CA SER A 41 -0.50 -1.20 15.37
C SER A 41 0.42 -0.69 14.25
N SER A 42 0.03 -0.93 13.01
CA SER A 42 0.76 -0.40 11.86
C SER A 42 -0.17 0.00 10.73
N VAL A 43 0.29 0.96 9.93
CA VAL A 43 -0.31 1.33 8.65
C VAL A 43 0.78 1.42 7.60
N ALA A 44 0.42 1.13 6.36
CA ALA A 44 1.29 1.26 5.20
C ALA A 44 0.71 2.32 4.24
N SER A 45 1.30 3.50 4.26
CA SER A 45 0.86 4.66 3.49
C SER A 45 1.31 4.55 2.02
N PHE A 46 0.40 4.09 1.17
CA PHE A 46 0.57 3.92 -0.27
C PHE A 46 0.08 5.15 -1.03
N PHE A 47 0.96 5.76 -1.82
CA PHE A 47 0.71 7.05 -2.46
C PHE A 47 -0.03 6.90 -3.79
N ILE A 48 -1.10 7.66 -3.98
CA ILE A 48 -1.94 7.62 -5.19
C ILE A 48 -1.56 8.74 -6.17
N SER A 49 -1.96 9.99 -5.91
CA SER A 49 -1.94 11.05 -6.94
C SER A 49 -0.57 11.44 -7.53
N ARG A 50 0.52 11.15 -6.83
CA ARG A 50 1.88 11.40 -7.34
C ARG A 50 2.24 10.47 -8.50
N THR A 51 1.66 9.26 -8.52
CA THR A 51 1.91 8.26 -9.55
C THR A 51 1.26 8.67 -10.87
N ASP A 52 -0.01 9.07 -10.86
CA ASP A 52 -0.68 9.55 -12.08
C ASP A 52 0.02 10.77 -12.66
N THR A 53 0.42 11.74 -11.83
CA THR A 53 1.14 12.94 -12.29
C THR A 53 2.41 12.60 -13.09
N GLU A 54 3.16 11.57 -12.70
CA GLU A 54 4.37 11.15 -13.41
C GLU A 54 4.07 10.29 -14.63
N VAL A 55 3.12 9.37 -14.52
CA VAL A 55 2.77 8.45 -15.62
C VAL A 55 2.07 9.19 -16.75
N ASP A 56 1.17 10.11 -16.42
CA ASP A 56 0.43 10.91 -17.40
C ASP A 56 1.37 11.77 -18.25
N LYS A 57 2.42 12.35 -17.65
CA LYS A 57 3.48 13.07 -18.40
C LYS A 57 4.17 12.18 -19.42
N ARG A 58 4.44 10.92 -19.06
CA ARG A 58 5.08 9.95 -19.97
C ARG A 58 4.13 9.51 -21.06
N LEU A 59 2.85 9.32 -20.74
CA LEU A 59 1.80 9.00 -21.72
C LEU A 59 1.60 10.14 -22.72
N GLU A 60 1.68 11.40 -22.28
CA GLU A 60 1.65 12.56 -23.17
C GLU A 60 2.81 12.59 -24.17
N ILE A 61 4.03 12.27 -23.71
CA ILE A 61 5.21 12.17 -24.58
C ILE A 61 5.07 11.03 -25.59
N ILE A 62 4.54 9.88 -25.17
CA ILE A 62 4.28 8.73 -26.05
C ILE A 62 3.24 9.10 -27.12
N GLY A 63 2.16 9.78 -26.72
CA GLY A 63 1.11 10.23 -27.62
C GLY A 63 0.28 9.10 -28.24
N GLY A 64 -0.67 9.48 -29.10
CA GLY A 64 -1.60 8.56 -29.74
C GLY A 64 -2.83 8.21 -28.87
N ALA A 65 -3.89 7.76 -29.54
CA ALA A 65 -5.20 7.55 -28.90
C ALA A 65 -5.12 6.60 -27.69
N THR A 66 -4.37 5.51 -27.80
CA THR A 66 -4.22 4.53 -26.71
C THR A 66 -3.51 5.11 -25.49
N ALA A 67 -2.44 5.89 -25.66
CA ALA A 67 -1.72 6.46 -24.52
C ALA A 67 -2.57 7.51 -23.80
N ILE A 68 -3.29 8.34 -24.56
CA ILE A 68 -4.19 9.35 -24.00
C ILE A 68 -5.34 8.70 -23.22
N ASP A 69 -5.89 7.57 -23.70
CA ASP A 69 -6.95 6.84 -22.98
C ASP A 69 -6.46 6.23 -21.66
N LEU A 70 -5.15 6.03 -21.46
CA LEU A 70 -4.60 5.45 -20.24
C LEU A 70 -4.36 6.48 -19.11
N LYS A 71 -4.46 7.78 -19.41
CA LYS A 71 -4.21 8.83 -18.41
C LYS A 71 -5.17 8.73 -17.21
N GLY A 72 -4.67 9.00 -16.01
CA GLY A 72 -5.47 9.01 -14.77
C GLY A 72 -5.96 7.63 -14.28
N LYS A 73 -5.54 6.53 -14.92
CA LYS A 73 -5.94 5.16 -14.55
C LYS A 73 -4.88 4.44 -13.70
N THR A 74 -3.65 4.96 -13.67
CA THR A 74 -2.49 4.17 -13.22
C THR A 74 -2.43 4.05 -11.71
N ALA A 75 -2.61 5.14 -10.97
CA ALA A 75 -2.48 5.12 -9.52
C ALA A 75 -3.57 4.28 -8.85
N VAL A 76 -4.82 4.37 -9.34
CA VAL A 76 -5.93 3.55 -8.84
C VAL A 76 -5.69 2.08 -9.12
N ALA A 77 -5.28 1.73 -10.34
CA ALA A 77 -4.95 0.35 -10.70
C ALA A 77 -3.80 -0.20 -9.82
N GLN A 78 -2.79 0.61 -9.56
CA GLN A 78 -1.69 0.24 -8.66
C GLN A 78 -2.17 0.05 -7.21
N GLY A 79 -3.05 0.93 -6.71
CA GLY A 79 -3.67 0.79 -5.40
C GLY A 79 -4.51 -0.48 -5.26
N GLN A 80 -5.25 -0.86 -6.31
CA GLN A 80 -6.00 -2.11 -6.35
C GLN A 80 -5.08 -3.34 -6.28
N LEU A 81 -3.97 -3.33 -7.02
CA LEU A 81 -2.97 -4.41 -6.95
C LEU A 81 -2.31 -4.48 -5.56
N ALA A 82 -1.98 -3.33 -4.97
CA ALA A 82 -1.51 -3.30 -3.59
C ALA A 82 -2.55 -3.91 -2.63
N TYR A 83 -3.83 -3.57 -2.78
CA TYR A 83 -4.89 -4.16 -1.97
C TYR A 83 -5.03 -5.68 -2.17
N GLN A 84 -4.79 -6.20 -3.37
CA GLN A 84 -4.74 -7.65 -3.60
C GLN A 84 -3.58 -8.31 -2.85
N SER A 85 -2.38 -7.70 -2.87
CA SER A 85 -1.23 -8.20 -2.09
C SER A 85 -1.51 -8.18 -0.58
N PHE A 86 -2.24 -7.17 -0.10
CA PHE A 86 -2.74 -7.13 1.29
C PHE A 86 -3.66 -8.34 1.58
N LEU A 87 -4.72 -8.54 0.81
CA LEU A 87 -5.66 -9.65 1.03
C LEU A 87 -4.92 -10.99 1.06
N LYS A 88 -4.06 -11.23 0.07
CA LYS A 88 -3.28 -12.48 -0.02
C LYS A 88 -2.43 -12.74 1.24
N ALA A 89 -1.76 -11.71 1.76
CA ALA A 89 -0.92 -11.86 2.93
C ALA A 89 -1.73 -12.11 4.22
N PHE A 90 -2.82 -11.38 4.40
CA PHE A 90 -3.64 -11.40 5.61
C PHE A 90 -4.77 -12.45 5.58
N GLU A 91 -4.85 -13.28 4.53
CA GLU A 91 -5.66 -14.51 4.50
C GLU A 91 -4.82 -15.78 4.73
N SER A 92 -3.49 -15.64 4.78
CA SER A 92 -2.55 -16.76 4.90
C SER A 92 -2.59 -17.45 6.26
N ASP A 93 -2.18 -18.71 6.31
CA ASP A 93 -2.05 -19.44 7.58
C ASP A 93 -0.98 -18.84 8.50
N ARG A 94 0.06 -18.23 7.90
CA ARG A 94 1.07 -17.44 8.61
C ARG A 94 0.43 -16.28 9.38
N TRP A 95 -0.47 -15.54 8.74
CA TRP A 95 -1.22 -14.48 9.40
C TRP A 95 -2.14 -15.02 10.51
N LYS A 96 -2.92 -16.07 10.24
CA LYS A 96 -3.84 -16.66 11.23
C LYS A 96 -3.13 -17.10 12.51
N ALA A 97 -1.88 -17.55 12.42
CA ALA A 97 -1.07 -17.90 13.59
C ALA A 97 -0.71 -16.66 14.43
N LEU A 98 -0.39 -15.53 13.79
CA LEU A 98 -0.10 -14.26 14.46
C LEU A 98 -1.36 -13.61 15.06
N GLU A 99 -2.48 -13.67 14.34
CA GLU A 99 -3.77 -13.16 14.81
C GLU A 99 -4.22 -13.83 16.12
N LYS A 100 -4.02 -15.15 16.25
CA LYS A 100 -4.28 -15.89 17.50
C LYS A 100 -3.47 -15.38 18.71
N ARG A 101 -2.37 -14.67 18.46
CA ARG A 101 -1.53 -14.03 19.47
C ARG A 101 -1.87 -12.55 19.71
N GLY A 102 -2.97 -12.06 19.13
CA GLY A 102 -3.45 -10.69 19.30
C GLY A 102 -2.96 -9.70 18.23
N ALA A 103 -2.27 -10.16 17.18
CA ALA A 103 -1.77 -9.26 16.14
C ALA A 103 -2.90 -8.51 15.43
N LYS A 104 -2.66 -7.25 15.07
CA LYS A 104 -3.56 -6.41 14.26
C LYS A 104 -3.12 -6.37 12.81
N LEU A 105 -4.06 -6.19 11.89
CA LEU A 105 -3.72 -5.98 10.47
C LEU A 105 -2.84 -4.73 10.32
N GLN A 106 -1.77 -4.82 9.51
CA GLN A 106 -1.14 -3.61 8.99
C GLN A 106 -2.03 -3.07 7.88
N ARG A 107 -2.82 -2.05 8.19
CA ARG A 107 -3.84 -1.55 7.27
C ARG A 107 -3.19 -0.81 6.10
N PRO A 108 -3.63 -1.03 4.85
CA PRO A 108 -3.30 -0.13 3.76
C PRO A 108 -3.91 1.23 4.05
N LEU A 109 -3.13 2.29 3.83
CA LEU A 109 -3.57 3.68 3.95
C LEU A 109 -3.30 4.37 2.62
N TRP A 110 -4.36 4.84 1.95
CA TRP A 110 -4.22 5.62 0.72
C TRP A 110 -3.79 7.04 1.07
N ALA A 111 -2.56 7.38 0.71
CA ALA A 111 -1.94 8.67 0.97
C ALA A 111 -1.89 9.51 -0.31
N SER A 112 -1.85 10.84 -0.16
CA SER A 112 -1.86 11.76 -1.30
C SER A 112 -3.05 11.46 -2.24
N THR A 113 -4.27 11.40 -1.70
CA THR A 113 -5.47 11.02 -2.46
C THR A 113 -6.09 12.17 -3.22
N SER A 114 -5.78 13.43 -2.89
CA SER A 114 -6.32 14.57 -3.64
C SER A 114 -5.78 14.59 -5.07
N THR A 115 -6.71 14.61 -6.02
CA THR A 115 -6.47 14.83 -7.45
C THR A 115 -5.52 16.02 -7.69
N LYS A 116 -4.60 15.88 -8.65
CA LYS A 116 -3.64 16.93 -9.04
C LYS A 116 -3.94 17.57 -10.38
N ASP A 117 -4.62 16.83 -11.25
CA ASP A 117 -5.07 17.33 -12.54
C ASP A 117 -6.52 17.83 -12.42
N PRO A 118 -6.81 19.13 -12.68
CA PRO A 118 -8.17 19.66 -12.62
C PRO A 118 -9.13 19.05 -13.65
N GLN A 119 -8.64 18.27 -14.62
CA GLN A 119 -9.46 17.53 -15.57
C GLN A 119 -10.15 16.31 -14.95
N TYR A 120 -9.67 15.82 -13.81
CA TYR A 120 -10.27 14.68 -13.11
C TYR A 120 -11.19 15.12 -11.98
N PRO A 121 -12.21 14.32 -11.62
CA PRO A 121 -13.03 14.56 -10.43
C PRO A 121 -12.17 14.67 -9.16
N ASP A 122 -12.62 15.48 -8.21
CA ASP A 122 -11.99 15.61 -6.89
C ASP A 122 -12.16 14.36 -6.00
N THR A 123 -13.12 13.50 -6.34
CA THR A 123 -13.43 12.22 -5.67
C THR A 123 -12.98 10.98 -6.47
N LEU A 124 -11.99 11.12 -7.35
CA LEU A 124 -11.41 10.00 -8.10
C LEU A 124 -10.86 8.89 -7.18
#